data_AF-A0A349K5P2-F1
#
_entry.id   AF-A0A349K5P2-F1
#
_cell.length_a   1.000
_cell.length_b   1.000
_cell.length_c   1.000
_cell.angle_alpha   90.00
_cell.angle_beta   90.00
_cell.angle_gamma   90.00
#
_symmetry.space_group_name_H-M   'P 1'
#
loop_
_entity.id
_entity.type
_entity.pdbx_description
1 polymer ?
#
loop_
_entity_poly.entity_id
_entity_poly.type
_entity_poly.pdbx_seq_one_letter_code
_entity_poly.pdbx_strand_id
1 'polypeptide(L)'
;PIQIEIWELDEGVSEGDHIHGDARPLEEIYYFLEGSGEMTIEGEKVLVEKNDGLMVPPGVGHGIKNTGTGPLKMMIVWGISS
;
A
#
# COMPACT_ATOMS: atom_id res chain seq x y z
N PRO A 1 -13.71 10.60 8.34
CA PRO A 1 -13.20 11.31 7.15
C PRO A 1 -12.11 10.44 6.51
N ILE A 2 -12.01 10.44 5.18
CA ILE A 2 -10.90 9.77 4.48
C ILE A 2 -9.80 10.79 4.22
N GLN A 3 -8.56 10.32 4.18
CA GLN A 3 -7.36 11.08 3.86
C GLN A 3 -6.76 10.51 2.57
N ILE A 4 -6.02 11.36 1.85
CA ILE A 4 -5.35 10.98 0.61
C ILE A 4 -3.91 11.46 0.69
N GLU A 5 -2.97 10.57 0.39
CA GLU A 5 -1.55 10.86 0.29
C GLU A 5 -1.00 10.31 -1.03
N ILE A 6 0.04 10.97 -1.55
CA ILE A 6 0.81 10.47 -2.69
C ILE A 6 2.22 10.20 -2.21
N TRP A 7 2.65 8.96 -2.35
CA TRP A 7 3.97 8.50 -1.93
C TRP A 7 4.80 8.12 -3.15
N GLU A 8 6.11 8.27 -3.00
CA GLU A 8 7.11 7.88 -3.98
C GLU A 8 8.21 7.11 -3.26
N LEU A 9 8.50 5.90 -3.74
CA LEU A 9 9.56 5.05 -3.21
C LEU A 9 10.64 4.87 -4.28
N ASP A 10 11.89 5.15 -3.92
CA ASP A 10 13.05 4.83 -4.74
C ASP A 10 13.20 3.30 -4.95
N GLU A 11 14.03 2.91 -5.91
CA GLU A 11 14.34 1.51 -6.19
C GLU A 11 14.74 0.75 -4.92
N GLY A 12 14.07 -0.38 -4.68
CA GLY A 12 14.34 -1.26 -3.54
C GLY A 12 13.82 -0.76 -2.19
N VAL A 13 13.29 0.46 -2.09
CA VAL A 13 12.71 1.00 -0.85
C VAL A 13 11.39 0.30 -0.54
N SER A 14 11.15 0.11 0.75
CA SER A 14 9.90 -0.45 1.27
C SER A 14 9.33 0.46 2.35
N GLU A 15 8.00 0.50 2.41
CA GLU A 15 7.25 1.05 3.54
C GLU A 15 7.45 0.23 4.83
N GLY A 16 7.74 -1.07 4.69
CA GLY A 16 7.81 -2.02 5.78
C GLY A 16 6.44 -2.63 6.13
N ASP A 17 6.47 -3.88 6.59
CA ASP A 17 5.26 -4.60 6.98
C ASP A 17 4.68 -4.04 8.29
N HIS A 18 3.39 -3.73 8.30
CA HIS A 18 2.69 -3.18 9.45
C HIS A 18 1.19 -3.58 9.47
N ILE A 19 0.49 -3.20 10.55
CA ILE A 19 -0.92 -3.54 10.79
C ILE A 19 -1.65 -2.39 11.50
N HIS A 20 -2.90 -2.15 11.09
CA HIS A 20 -3.81 -1.20 11.71
C HIS A 20 -4.89 -1.93 12.53
N GLY A 21 -4.58 -2.24 13.79
CA GLY A 21 -5.47 -2.99 14.70
C GLY A 21 -6.50 -2.14 15.45
N ASP A 22 -7.14 -2.71 16.47
CA ASP A 22 -8.32 -2.16 17.18
C ASP A 22 -8.18 -0.71 17.66
N ALA A 23 -6.97 -0.30 18.05
CA ALA A 23 -6.71 1.06 18.51
C ALA A 23 -6.84 2.11 17.39
N ARG A 24 -6.62 1.70 16.13
CA ARG A 24 -6.68 2.55 14.94
C ARG A 24 -7.04 1.68 13.71
N PRO A 25 -8.31 1.26 13.55
CA PRO A 25 -8.72 0.30 12.54
C PRO A 25 -8.88 1.00 11.18
N LEU A 26 -7.76 1.33 10.54
CA LEU A 26 -7.76 1.96 9.23
C LEU A 26 -7.97 0.93 8.13
N GLU A 27 -8.82 1.29 7.19
CA GLU A 27 -8.84 0.72 5.85
C GLU A 27 -7.98 1.57 4.93
N GLU A 28 -7.23 0.92 4.06
CA GLU A 28 -6.37 1.58 3.09
C GLU A 28 -6.63 1.07 1.66
N ILE A 29 -6.57 1.98 0.70
CA ILE A 29 -6.63 1.68 -0.72
C ILE A 29 -5.37 2.23 -1.36
N TYR A 30 -4.59 1.34 -1.96
CA TYR A 30 -3.40 1.65 -2.72
C TYR A 30 -3.78 1.69 -4.20
N TYR A 31 -3.47 2.78 -4.88
CA TYR A 31 -3.58 2.88 -6.34
C TYR A 31 -2.22 3.26 -6.94
N PHE A 32 -1.70 2.42 -7.82
CA PHE A 32 -0.35 2.56 -8.35
C PHE A 32 -0.35 3.48 -9.58
N LEU A 33 0.34 4.61 -9.47
CA LEU A 33 0.41 5.65 -10.50
C LEU A 33 1.56 5.43 -11.48
N GLU A 34 2.65 4.80 -11.02
CA GLU A 34 3.89 4.58 -11.76
C GLU A 34 4.70 3.45 -11.11
N GLY A 35 5.46 2.70 -11.91
CA GLY A 35 6.39 1.68 -11.42
C GLY A 35 5.75 0.31 -11.19
N SER A 36 6.52 -0.58 -10.56
CA SER A 36 6.12 -1.94 -10.20
C SER A 36 6.62 -2.28 -8.80
N GLY A 37 5.85 -3.07 -8.06
CA GLY A 37 6.16 -3.45 -6.69
C GLY A 37 5.66 -4.85 -6.33
N GLU A 38 5.97 -5.24 -5.11
CA GLU A 38 5.39 -6.41 -4.44
C GLU A 38 4.76 -5.94 -3.13
N MET A 39 3.45 -6.12 -2.98
CA MET A 39 2.77 -5.98 -1.69
C MET A 39 2.75 -7.32 -0.96
N THR A 40 3.00 -7.28 0.34
CA THR A 40 2.60 -8.35 1.26
C THR A 40 1.20 -8.02 1.77
N ILE A 41 0.24 -8.94 1.71
CA ILE A 41 -1.10 -8.80 2.30
C ILE A 41 -1.46 -10.13 2.97
N GLU A 42 -1.71 -10.13 4.28
CA GLU A 42 -1.93 -11.36 5.08
C GLU A 42 -0.81 -12.42 4.93
N GLY A 43 0.41 -11.97 4.64
CA GLY A 43 1.57 -12.85 4.40
C GLY A 43 1.67 -13.40 2.97
N GLU A 44 0.68 -13.15 2.12
CA GLU A 44 0.71 -13.47 0.69
C GLU A 44 1.35 -12.33 -0.10
N LYS A 45 2.08 -12.69 -1.16
CA LYS A 45 2.76 -11.73 -2.04
C LYS A 45 1.93 -11.44 -3.27
N VAL A 46 1.65 -10.17 -3.50
CA VAL A 46 0.89 -9.67 -4.65
C VAL A 46 1.77 -8.74 -5.46
N LEU A 47 2.02 -9.09 -6.72
CA LEU A 47 2.72 -8.21 -7.65
C LEU A 47 1.75 -7.12 -8.13
N VAL A 48 2.27 -5.90 -8.24
CA VAL A 48 1.50 -4.72 -8.64
C VAL A 48 2.27 -3.90 -9.65
N GLU A 49 1.53 -3.28 -10.56
CA GLU A 49 2.05 -2.33 -11.52
C GLU A 49 1.12 -1.13 -11.69
N LYS A 50 1.53 -0.19 -12.54
CA LYS A 50 0.75 1.01 -12.85
C LYS A 50 -0.70 0.65 -13.25
N ASN A 51 -1.64 1.36 -12.61
CA ASN A 51 -3.09 1.24 -12.70
C ASN A 51 -3.71 0.07 -11.92
N ASP A 52 -2.93 -0.72 -11.20
CA ASP A 52 -3.50 -1.64 -10.21
C ASP A 52 -4.04 -0.88 -9.00
N GLY A 53 -5.08 -1.46 -8.40
CA GLY A 53 -5.66 -1.00 -7.15
C GLY A 53 -5.80 -2.16 -6.17
N LEU A 54 -5.35 -1.97 -4.94
CA LEU A 54 -5.50 -2.94 -3.86
C LEU A 54 -6.16 -2.30 -2.65
N MET A 55 -6.99 -3.09 -1.97
CA MET A 55 -7.69 -2.72 -0.76
C MET A 55 -7.16 -3.56 0.39
N VAL A 56 -6.88 -2.89 1.51
CA VAL A 56 -6.42 -3.51 2.73
C VAL A 56 -7.42 -3.22 3.85
N PRO A 57 -8.21 -4.21 4.28
CA PRO A 57 -9.13 -4.07 5.39
C PRO A 57 -8.42 -3.77 6.73
N PRO A 58 -9.14 -3.22 7.72
CA PRO A 58 -8.62 -3.08 9.06
C PRO A 58 -8.16 -4.41 9.66
N GLY A 59 -7.06 -4.39 10.42
CA GLY A 59 -6.49 -5.59 11.04
C GLY A 59 -5.73 -6.52 10.08
N VAL A 60 -5.61 -6.15 8.80
CA VAL A 60 -4.80 -6.91 7.83
C VAL A 60 -3.36 -6.41 7.82
N GLY A 61 -2.42 -7.32 8.05
CA GLY A 61 -0.99 -7.03 7.93
C GLY A 61 -0.61 -6.81 6.47
N HIS A 62 0.08 -5.71 6.19
CA HIS A 62 0.45 -5.33 4.84
C HIS A 62 1.75 -4.52 4.77
N GLY A 63 2.35 -4.45 3.58
CA GLY A 63 3.51 -3.61 3.29
C GLY A 63 3.83 -3.65 1.80
N ILE A 64 4.47 -2.61 1.27
CA ILE A 64 4.87 -2.51 -0.14
C ILE A 64 6.38 -2.35 -0.27
N LYS A 65 6.96 -2.99 -1.28
CA LYS A 65 8.34 -2.78 -1.71
C LYS A 65 8.41 -2.46 -3.19
N ASN A 66 9.18 -1.44 -3.55
CA ASN A 66 9.53 -1.18 -4.94
C ASN A 66 10.49 -2.27 -5.46
N THR A 67 10.06 -3.00 -6.49
CA THR A 67 10.83 -4.07 -7.14
C THR A 67 11.26 -3.71 -8.57
N GLY A 68 10.86 -2.54 -9.06
CA GLY A 68 11.27 -2.01 -10.37
C GLY A 68 12.62 -1.29 -10.31
N THR A 69 13.06 -0.79 -11.48
CA THR A 69 14.33 -0.06 -11.65
C THR A 69 14.15 1.46 -11.69
N GLY A 70 13.00 1.96 -11.23
CA GLY A 70 12.59 3.37 -11.25
C GLY A 70 11.65 3.65 -10.09
N PRO A 71 11.11 4.87 -9.96
CA PRO A 71 10.25 5.21 -8.83
C PRO A 71 8.94 4.41 -8.87
N LEU A 72 8.50 3.95 -7.71
CA LEU A 72 7.16 3.44 -7.49
C LEU A 72 6.33 4.59 -6.88
N LYS A 73 5.32 5.06 -7.61
CA LYS A 73 4.41 6.11 -7.13
C LYS A 73 3.05 5.53 -6.87
N MET A 74 2.48 5.86 -5.72
CA MET A 74 1.17 5.38 -5.31
C MET A 74 0.35 6.50 -4.67
N MET A 75 -0.95 6.45 -4.88
CA MET A 75 -1.92 7.19 -4.09
C MET A 75 -2.46 6.25 -3.02
N ILE A 76 -2.41 6.67 -1.77
CA ILE A 76 -2.96 5.94 -0.62
C ILE A 76 -4.18 6.72 -0.15
N VAL A 77 -5.34 6.07 -0.17
CA VAL A 77 -6.57 6.59 0.43
C VAL A 77 -6.83 5.79 1.69
N TRP A 78 -6.92 6.45 2.84
CA TRP A 78 -7.08 5.75 4.11
C TRP A 78 -8.09 6.42 5.05
N GLY A 79 -8.71 5.63 5.91
CA GLY A 79 -9.71 6.13 6.85
C GLY A 79 -10.34 5.04 7.70
N ILE A 80 -11.31 5.42 8.53
CA ILE A 80 -12.12 4.45 9.28
C ILE A 80 -13.35 4.12 8.44
N SER A 81 -13.53 2.85 8.08
CA SER A 81 -14.74 2.34 7.44
C SER A 81 -15.92 2.50 8.39
N SER A 82 -17.00 3.15 7.94
CA SER A 82 -18.20 3.44 8.74
C SER A 82 -19.43 2.74 8.17
#